data_AF-A0A286C0V6-F1
#
_entry.id   AF-A0A286C0V6-F1
#
_cell.length_a   1.000
_cell.length_b   1.000
_cell.length_c   1.000
_cell.angle_alpha   90.00
_cell.angle_beta   90.00
_cell.angle_gamma   90.00
#
_symmetry.space_group_name_H-M   'P 1'
#
loop_
_entity.id
_entity.type
_entity.pdbx_description
1 polymer ?
#
loop_
_entity_poly.entity_id
_entity_poly.type
_entity_poly.pdbx_seq_one_letter_code
_entity_poly.pdbx_strand_id
1 'polypeptide(L)'
;MDRPITGFELDSEGDPIALLSCGHMQHVRHNPPFINRPWVTTEEGRNSMMGQTLNCVRCDKFELPDNFIPYKRTAVFTEESVPGALRKDHSTKTGVWGKIVVEEGKLRYRVSDLGADVELSPDNTGIVIPEVLHNVEPLGAVHFFVEFYRAPDKAT
;
A
#
# COMPACT_ATOMS: atom_id res chain seq x y z
N MET A 1 4.44 7.87 5.27
CA MET A 1 5.54 7.10 4.67
C MET A 1 5.92 7.74 3.36
N ASP A 2 7.21 8.05 3.19
CA ASP A 2 7.70 8.72 1.99
C ASP A 2 7.73 7.78 0.79
N ARG A 3 7.10 8.21 -0.31
CA ARG A 3 7.00 7.44 -1.56
C ARG A 3 7.45 8.31 -2.74
N PRO A 4 8.33 7.81 -3.62
CA PRO A 4 8.73 8.51 -4.82
C PRO A 4 7.55 8.88 -5.72
N ILE A 5 7.60 10.07 -6.30
CA ILE A 5 6.70 10.50 -7.37
C ILE A 5 7.07 9.78 -8.66
N THR A 6 6.09 9.12 -9.27
CA THR A 6 6.23 8.37 -10.53
C THR A 6 5.47 8.99 -11.69
N GLY A 7 4.71 10.06 -11.45
CA GLY A 7 4.01 10.81 -12.49
C GLY A 7 3.12 11.91 -11.94
N PHE A 8 2.47 12.63 -12.85
CA PHE A 8 1.48 13.64 -12.51
C PHE A 8 0.28 13.54 -13.44
N GLU A 9 -0.88 13.83 -12.89
CA GLU A 9 -2.14 14.00 -13.61
C GLU A 9 -2.80 15.30 -13.16
N LEU A 10 -3.76 15.77 -13.94
CA LEU A 10 -4.68 16.83 -13.51
C LEU A 10 -6.04 16.18 -13.30
N ASP A 11 -6.74 16.55 -12.23
CA ASP A 11 -8.15 16.17 -12.10
C ASP A 11 -9.06 17.00 -13.01
N SER A 12 -10.37 16.76 -12.91
CA SER A 12 -11.38 17.45 -13.70
C SER A 12 -11.43 18.97 -13.50
N GLU A 13 -10.91 19.47 -12.37
CA GLU A 13 -10.85 20.91 -12.06
C GLU A 13 -9.50 21.52 -12.47
N GLY A 14 -8.58 20.71 -13.00
CA GLY A 14 -7.22 21.12 -13.37
C GLY A 14 -6.26 21.12 -12.19
N ASP A 15 -6.65 20.57 -11.03
CA ASP A 15 -5.77 20.49 -9.87
C ASP A 15 -4.73 19.38 -10.05
N PRO A 16 -3.45 19.64 -9.74
CA PRO A 16 -2.38 18.68 -9.94
C PRO A 16 -2.39 17.57 -8.89
N ILE A 17 -2.32 16.33 -9.38
CA ILE A 17 -2.21 15.11 -8.60
C ILE A 17 -0.84 14.47 -8.89
N ALA A 18 -0.07 14.19 -7.85
CA ALA A 18 1.11 13.34 -7.94
C ALA A 18 0.71 11.87 -7.84
N LEU A 19 1.24 11.06 -8.76
CA LEU A 19 1.19 9.61 -8.71
C LEU A 19 2.40 9.11 -7.92
N LEU A 20 2.19 8.28 -6.90
CA LEU A 20 3.27 7.76 -6.06
C LEU A 20 3.61 6.32 -6.41
N SER A 21 4.83 5.88 -6.11
CA SER A 21 5.30 4.50 -6.40
C SER A 21 4.48 3.40 -5.72
N CYS A 22 3.79 3.73 -4.63
CA CYS A 22 2.87 2.83 -3.95
C CYS A 22 1.51 2.69 -4.67
N GLY A 23 1.25 3.49 -5.72
CA GLY A 23 0.00 3.51 -6.47
C GLY A 23 -1.03 4.52 -5.98
N HIS A 24 -0.81 5.14 -4.82
CA HIS A 24 -1.70 6.20 -4.34
C HIS A 24 -1.51 7.50 -5.13
N MET A 25 -2.63 8.22 -5.25
CA MET A 25 -2.72 9.56 -5.82
C MET A 25 -2.76 10.59 -4.70
N GLN A 26 -2.02 11.68 -4.84
CA GLN A 26 -1.96 12.75 -3.85
C GLN A 26 -2.05 14.13 -4.51
N HIS A 27 -3.07 14.91 -4.15
CA HIS A 27 -3.17 16.31 -4.57
C HIS A 27 -1.97 17.13 -4.05
N VAL A 28 -1.34 17.89 -4.96
CA VAL A 28 -0.11 18.64 -4.70
C VAL A 28 -0.27 20.15 -4.99
N ARG A 29 -1.39 20.74 -4.55
CA ARG A 29 -1.76 22.14 -4.80
C ARG A 29 -0.71 23.17 -4.32
N HIS A 30 -0.71 24.36 -4.95
CA HIS A 30 0.03 25.54 -4.51
C HIS A 30 -0.95 26.65 -4.10
N ASN A 31 -1.23 26.73 -2.80
CA ASN A 31 -2.19 27.67 -2.20
C ASN A 31 -1.49 28.50 -1.10
N PRO A 32 -0.60 29.44 -1.46
CA PRO A 32 0.07 30.29 -0.48
C PRO A 32 -0.94 31.15 0.30
N PRO A 33 -0.69 31.44 1.59
CA PRO A 33 0.52 31.10 2.34
C PRO A 33 0.51 29.67 2.93
N PHE A 34 -0.61 28.95 2.85
CA PHE A 34 -0.79 27.68 3.57
C PHE A 34 -0.07 26.50 2.92
N ILE A 35 0.07 26.49 1.59
CA ILE A 35 0.74 25.42 0.84
C ILE A 35 1.64 26.03 -0.22
N ASN A 36 2.95 26.04 0.03
CA ASN A 36 3.94 26.62 -0.86
C ASN A 36 4.67 25.55 -1.70
N ARG A 37 4.09 25.21 -2.87
CA ARG A 37 4.66 24.27 -3.86
C ARG A 37 4.75 24.88 -5.26
N PRO A 38 5.58 25.91 -5.48
CA PRO A 38 5.56 26.66 -6.74
C PRO A 38 5.96 25.80 -7.95
N TRP A 39 6.72 24.73 -7.72
CA TRP A 39 7.07 23.74 -8.73
C TRP A 39 5.84 23.08 -9.39
N VAL A 40 4.67 23.07 -8.74
CA VAL A 40 3.50 22.38 -9.29
C VAL A 40 2.79 23.16 -10.39
N THR A 41 3.01 24.48 -10.46
CA THR A 41 2.24 25.38 -11.34
C THR A 41 2.60 25.23 -12.81
N THR A 42 3.75 24.62 -13.13
CA THR A 42 4.20 24.36 -14.50
C THR A 42 4.47 22.89 -14.71
N GLU A 43 4.34 22.41 -15.95
CA GLU A 43 4.70 21.04 -16.30
C GLU A 43 6.20 20.77 -16.08
N GLU A 44 7.07 21.72 -16.45
CA GLU A 44 8.51 21.63 -16.22
C GLU A 44 8.85 21.49 -14.74
N GLY A 45 8.21 22.28 -13.87
CA GLY A 45 8.42 22.20 -12.43
C GLY A 45 7.95 20.85 -11.87
N ARG A 46 6.80 20.33 -12.33
CA ARG A 46 6.35 18.98 -11.96
C ARG A 46 7.35 17.92 -12.43
N ASN A 47 7.82 17.99 -13.66
CA ASN A 47 8.82 17.07 -14.20
C ASN A 47 10.14 17.10 -13.43
N SER A 48 10.55 18.27 -12.91
CA SER A 48 11.73 18.37 -12.04
C SER A 48 11.59 17.66 -10.69
N MET A 49 10.36 17.36 -10.26
CA MET A 49 10.05 16.66 -9.02
C MET A 49 9.90 15.14 -9.20
N MET A 50 10.03 14.62 -10.41
CA MET A 50 10.00 13.18 -10.65
C MET A 50 11.06 12.45 -9.81
N GLY A 51 10.66 11.37 -9.15
CA GLY A 51 11.52 10.60 -8.24
C GLY A 51 11.70 11.20 -6.85
N GLN A 52 11.38 12.48 -6.63
CA GLN A 52 11.33 13.06 -5.28
C GLN A 52 10.24 12.39 -4.44
N THR A 53 10.41 12.34 -3.13
CA THR A 53 9.47 11.66 -2.24
C THR A 53 8.41 12.60 -1.69
N LEU A 54 7.20 12.07 -1.49
CA LEU A 54 6.13 12.71 -0.73
C LEU A 54 5.63 11.77 0.35
N ASN A 55 5.24 12.36 1.48
CA ASN A 55 4.60 11.61 2.56
C ASN A 55 3.20 11.12 2.13
N CYS A 56 3.09 9.82 1.87
CA CYS A 56 1.83 9.15 1.58
C CYS A 56 1.08 8.77 2.86
N VAL A 57 0.10 9.59 3.22
CA VAL A 57 -0.75 9.39 4.42
C VAL A 57 -1.59 8.12 4.33
N ARG A 58 -1.99 7.72 3.12
CA ARG A 58 -2.78 6.48 2.91
C ARG A 58 -1.95 5.23 3.22
N CYS A 59 -0.65 5.23 2.90
CA CYS A 59 0.26 4.17 3.34
C CYS A 59 0.39 4.13 4.87
N ASP A 60 0.46 5.28 5.56
CA ASP A 60 0.53 5.33 7.03
C ASP A 60 -0.70 4.72 7.70
N LYS A 61 -1.83 4.77 7.01
CA LYS A 61 -3.11 4.20 7.45
C LYS A 61 -3.35 2.77 6.98
N PHE A 62 -2.36 2.14 6.32
CA PHE A 62 -2.52 0.80 5.75
C PHE A 62 -3.69 0.72 4.76
N GLU A 63 -3.95 1.79 4.01
CA GLU A 63 -5.02 1.80 3.01
C GLU A 63 -4.49 1.24 1.68
N LEU A 64 -5.28 0.38 1.03
CA LEU A 64 -5.01 -0.13 -0.31
C LEU A 64 -5.53 0.89 -1.35
N PRO A 65 -4.82 1.15 -2.47
CA PRO A 65 -5.29 2.08 -3.50
C PRO A 65 -6.61 1.65 -4.14
N ASP A 66 -7.58 2.56 -4.24
CA ASP A 66 -8.97 2.23 -4.62
C ASP A 66 -9.09 1.64 -6.04
N ASN A 67 -8.17 1.98 -6.94
CA ASN A 67 -8.16 1.53 -8.32
C ASN A 67 -7.42 0.20 -8.54
N PHE A 68 -6.82 -0.39 -7.52
CA PHE A 68 -6.05 -1.63 -7.66
C PHE A 68 -6.99 -2.84 -7.72
N ILE A 69 -6.64 -3.81 -8.57
CA ILE A 69 -7.43 -5.02 -8.78
C ILE A 69 -6.70 -6.25 -8.24
N PRO A 70 -7.43 -7.24 -7.70
CA PRO A 70 -6.83 -8.50 -7.30
C PRO A 70 -6.41 -9.28 -8.57
N TYR A 71 -5.20 -9.82 -8.58
CA TYR A 71 -4.70 -10.62 -9.72
C TYR A 71 -4.23 -12.01 -9.32
N LYS A 72 -4.07 -12.28 -8.02
CA LYS A 72 -3.65 -13.58 -7.50
C LYS A 72 -4.18 -13.76 -6.08
N ARG A 73 -4.52 -15.01 -5.73
CA ARG A 73 -4.87 -15.44 -4.38
C ARG A 73 -4.06 -16.69 -4.02
N THR A 74 -3.63 -16.83 -2.78
CA THR A 74 -3.01 -18.08 -2.29
C THR A 74 -4.07 -19.16 -2.05
N ALA A 75 -3.62 -20.41 -1.79
CA ALA A 75 -4.48 -21.35 -1.08
C ALA A 75 -4.78 -20.84 0.33
N VAL A 76 -5.79 -21.43 0.98
CA VAL A 76 -6.04 -21.23 2.40
C VAL A 76 -4.93 -21.91 3.19
N PHE A 77 -4.37 -21.17 4.15
CA PHE A 77 -3.40 -21.65 5.11
C PHE A 77 -4.06 -21.91 6.46
N THR A 78 -3.49 -22.88 7.17
CA THR A 78 -3.79 -23.20 8.57
C THR A 78 -2.54 -23.01 9.42
N GLU A 79 -2.66 -23.07 10.74
CA GLU A 79 -1.55 -23.04 11.68
C GLU A 79 -0.47 -24.10 11.41
N GLU A 80 -0.82 -25.19 10.72
CA GLU A 80 0.10 -26.25 10.32
C GLU A 80 0.71 -26.01 8.94
N SER A 81 -0.04 -25.37 8.02
CA SER A 81 0.36 -25.21 6.61
C SER A 81 0.92 -23.83 6.26
N VAL A 82 0.90 -22.84 7.18
CA VAL A 82 1.51 -21.53 6.91
C VAL A 82 2.99 -21.70 6.54
N PRO A 83 3.42 -21.27 5.34
CA PRO A 83 4.81 -21.34 4.94
C PRO A 83 5.70 -20.57 5.92
N GLY A 84 6.82 -21.17 6.33
CA GLY A 84 7.76 -20.53 7.26
C GLY A 84 8.31 -19.18 6.77
N ALA A 85 8.29 -18.92 5.46
CA ALA A 85 8.64 -17.63 4.88
C ALA A 85 7.68 -16.51 5.30
N LEU A 86 6.38 -16.78 5.45
CA LEU A 86 5.39 -15.78 5.90
C LEU A 86 5.52 -15.47 7.40
N ARG A 87 6.10 -16.39 8.18
CA ARG A 87 6.38 -16.22 9.62
C ARG A 87 7.65 -15.43 9.91
N LYS A 88 8.43 -15.10 8.89
CA LYS A 88 9.64 -14.28 8.97
C LYS A 88 9.39 -12.96 8.25
N ASP A 89 10.23 -11.97 8.55
CA ASP A 89 10.16 -10.68 7.87
C ASP A 89 10.40 -10.87 6.37
N HIS A 90 9.44 -10.39 5.60
CA HIS A 90 9.46 -10.36 4.15
C HIS A 90 8.68 -9.14 3.66
N SER A 91 8.77 -8.86 2.36
CA SER A 91 8.03 -7.77 1.74
C SER A 91 7.53 -8.17 0.36
N THR A 92 6.50 -7.48 -0.10
CA THR A 92 6.10 -7.51 -1.51
C THR A 92 6.92 -6.49 -2.30
N LYS A 93 7.01 -6.70 -3.62
CA LYS A 93 7.71 -5.78 -4.53
C LYS A 93 6.96 -4.44 -4.65
N THR A 94 7.64 -3.42 -5.16
CA THR A 94 7.05 -2.12 -5.53
C THR A 94 5.75 -2.31 -6.31
N GLY A 95 4.70 -1.57 -5.94
CA GLY A 95 3.39 -1.64 -6.60
C GLY A 95 2.60 -2.95 -6.42
N VAL A 96 3.08 -3.88 -5.58
CA VAL A 96 2.34 -5.11 -5.24
C VAL A 96 1.85 -5.03 -3.81
N TRP A 97 0.53 -4.93 -3.65
CA TRP A 97 -0.13 -4.94 -2.34
C TRP A 97 -0.59 -6.33 -1.99
N GLY A 98 -0.64 -6.62 -0.69
CA GLY A 98 -1.30 -7.83 -0.17
C GLY A 98 -2.51 -7.46 0.69
N LYS A 99 -3.53 -8.30 0.68
CA LYS A 99 -4.64 -8.26 1.63
C LYS A 99 -4.74 -9.63 2.31
N ILE A 100 -4.53 -9.66 3.61
CA ILE A 100 -4.61 -10.85 4.45
C ILE A 100 -6.05 -10.96 4.94
N VAL A 101 -6.72 -12.03 4.56
CA VAL A 101 -8.11 -12.29 4.91
C VAL A 101 -8.16 -13.54 5.77
N VAL A 102 -8.67 -13.40 6.99
CA VAL A 102 -8.92 -14.52 7.91
C VAL A 102 -10.38 -14.96 7.71
N GLU A 103 -10.60 -16.23 7.40
CA GLU A 103 -11.93 -16.82 7.29
C GLU A 103 -12.40 -17.35 8.65
N GLU A 104 -11.47 -17.85 9.47
CA GLU A 104 -11.75 -18.37 10.82
C GLU A 104 -10.51 -18.21 11.72
N GLY A 105 -10.74 -18.02 13.02
CA GLY A 105 -9.67 -17.94 14.02
C GLY A 105 -8.99 -16.57 14.05
N LYS A 106 -7.72 -16.55 14.44
CA LYS A 106 -6.95 -15.32 14.68
C LYS A 106 -5.52 -15.44 14.17
N LEU A 107 -5.04 -14.35 13.58
CA LEU A 107 -3.68 -14.24 13.05
C LEU A 107 -3.04 -12.95 13.55
N ARG A 108 -1.87 -13.03 14.16
CA ARG A 108 -1.08 -11.84 14.48
C ARG A 108 -0.38 -11.35 13.21
N TYR A 109 -0.49 -10.07 12.91
CA TYR A 109 0.20 -9.40 11.81
C TYR A 109 1.09 -8.30 12.38
N ARG A 110 2.38 -8.31 12.02
CA ARG A 110 3.37 -7.36 12.53
C ARG A 110 4.07 -6.61 11.41
N VAL A 111 4.25 -5.31 11.63
CA VAL A 111 5.10 -4.42 10.83
C VAL A 111 5.98 -3.63 11.78
N SER A 112 7.14 -4.21 12.10
CA SER A 112 8.05 -3.72 13.15
C SER A 112 8.48 -2.27 12.95
N ASP A 113 8.85 -1.89 11.73
CA ASP A 113 9.33 -0.54 11.40
C ASP A 113 8.26 0.54 11.59
N LEU A 114 6.98 0.13 11.56
CA LEU A 114 5.83 1.03 11.78
C LEU A 114 5.22 0.87 13.18
N GLY A 115 5.79 0.02 14.03
CA GLY A 115 5.26 -0.28 15.36
C GLY A 115 3.86 -0.93 15.35
N ALA A 116 3.44 -1.49 14.21
CA ALA A 116 2.14 -2.12 14.09
C ALA A 116 2.23 -3.59 14.53
N ASP A 117 1.35 -3.96 15.46
CA ASP A 117 1.18 -5.32 15.95
C ASP A 117 -0.31 -5.55 16.18
N VAL A 118 -0.96 -6.21 15.22
CA VAL A 118 -2.41 -6.24 15.08
C VAL A 118 -2.89 -7.68 15.06
N GLU A 119 -3.98 -7.95 15.78
CA GLU A 119 -4.72 -9.20 15.66
C GLU A 119 -5.73 -9.09 14.51
N LEU A 120 -5.58 -9.96 13.51
CA LEU A 120 -6.51 -10.12 12.41
C LEU A 120 -7.53 -11.20 12.72
N SER A 121 -8.74 -11.01 12.19
CA SER A 121 -9.91 -11.89 12.37
C SER A 121 -10.82 -11.76 11.14
N PRO A 122 -11.94 -12.51 11.06
CA PRO A 122 -12.91 -12.36 9.97
C PRO A 122 -13.45 -10.93 9.81
N ASP A 123 -13.49 -10.15 10.88
CA ASP A 123 -13.97 -8.76 10.88
C ASP A 123 -12.83 -7.74 10.71
N ASN A 124 -11.57 -8.17 10.78
CA ASN A 124 -10.40 -7.29 10.71
C ASN A 124 -9.30 -7.86 9.80
N THR A 125 -9.27 -7.39 8.55
CA THR A 125 -8.27 -7.82 7.56
C THR A 125 -6.98 -7.02 7.66
N GLY A 126 -5.85 -7.64 7.31
CA GLY A 126 -4.55 -6.97 7.25
C GLY A 126 -4.24 -6.46 5.85
N ILE A 127 -3.70 -5.25 5.73
CA ILE A 127 -3.19 -4.72 4.46
C ILE A 127 -1.67 -4.73 4.49
N VAL A 128 -1.06 -5.36 3.50
CA VAL A 128 0.38 -5.42 3.31
C VAL A 128 0.82 -4.29 2.38
N ILE A 129 1.62 -3.40 2.93
CA ILE A 129 2.18 -2.25 2.22
C ILE A 129 3.40 -2.69 1.38
N PRO A 130 3.50 -2.31 0.09
CA PRO A 130 4.65 -2.63 -0.76
C PRO A 130 5.98 -2.23 -0.15
N GLU A 131 6.99 -3.10 -0.26
CA GLU A 131 8.38 -2.85 0.17
C GLU A 131 8.57 -2.67 1.68
N VAL A 132 7.53 -2.90 2.49
CA VAL A 132 7.61 -2.81 3.95
C VAL A 132 7.72 -4.22 4.54
N LEU A 133 8.70 -4.42 5.41
CA LEU A 133 8.92 -5.70 6.08
C LEU A 133 7.78 -6.00 7.05
N HIS A 134 7.25 -7.21 6.95
CA HIS A 134 6.17 -7.69 7.81
C HIS A 134 6.24 -9.21 7.97
N ASN A 135 5.51 -9.71 8.96
CA ASN A 135 5.34 -11.15 9.18
C ASN A 135 3.96 -11.45 9.79
N VAL A 136 3.59 -12.73 9.78
CA VAL A 136 2.38 -13.24 10.42
C VAL A 136 2.64 -14.42 11.34
N GLU A 137 1.82 -14.56 12.37
CA GLU A 137 1.91 -15.65 13.34
C GLU A 137 0.50 -16.14 13.73
N PRO A 138 0.17 -17.43 13.51
CA PRO A 138 -1.09 -18.01 13.99
C PRO A 138 -1.24 -17.87 15.51
N LEU A 139 -2.42 -17.43 15.97
CA LEU A 139 -2.76 -17.33 17.40
C LEU A 139 -3.66 -18.49 17.84
N GLY A 140 -3.32 -19.71 17.42
CA GLY A 140 -4.14 -20.91 17.54
C GLY A 140 -4.60 -21.41 16.17
N ALA A 141 -5.69 -22.18 16.16
CA ALA A 141 -6.32 -22.65 14.93
C ALA A 141 -6.79 -21.46 14.09
N VAL A 142 -6.47 -21.47 12.79
CA VAL A 142 -6.77 -20.36 11.88
C VAL A 142 -6.99 -20.87 10.47
N HIS A 143 -7.86 -20.20 9.72
CA HIS A 143 -7.98 -20.35 8.27
C HIS A 143 -7.84 -18.97 7.65
N PHE A 144 -6.81 -18.75 6.82
CA PHE A 144 -6.60 -17.46 6.17
C PHE A 144 -5.94 -17.59 4.80
N PHE A 145 -6.04 -16.56 3.98
CA PHE A 145 -5.34 -16.49 2.69
C PHE A 145 -4.84 -15.07 2.42
N VAL A 146 -4.00 -14.93 1.40
CA VAL A 146 -3.50 -13.63 0.94
C VAL A 146 -3.94 -13.40 -0.50
N GLU A 147 -4.58 -12.26 -0.73
CA GLU A 147 -4.84 -11.73 -2.07
C GLU A 147 -3.78 -10.71 -2.44
N PHE A 148 -3.33 -10.72 -3.69
CA PHE A 148 -2.37 -9.77 -4.21
C PHE A 148 -3.05 -8.83 -5.20
N TYR A 149 -2.79 -7.54 -5.00
CA TYR A 149 -3.37 -6.43 -5.75
C TYR A 149 -2.28 -5.65 -6.47
N ARG A 150 -2.59 -5.16 -7.66
CA ARG A 150 -1.73 -4.27 -8.45
C ARG A 150 -2.60 -3.29 -9.25
N ALA A 151 -1.98 -2.24 -9.78
CA ALA A 151 -2.65 -1.36 -10.73
C ALA A 151 -3.17 -2.17 -11.92
N PRO A 152 -4.35 -1.83 -12.48
CA PRO A 152 -4.84 -2.46 -13.69
C PRO A 152 -3.86 -2.24 -14.83
N ASP A 153 -3.78 -3.21 -15.74
CA ASP A 153 -2.98 -3.04 -16.95
C ASP A 153 -3.51 -1.83 -17.72
N LYS A 154 -2.62 -0.91 -18.14
CA LYS A 154 -3.04 0.23 -18.97
C LYS A 154 -3.66 -0.35 -20.24
N ALA A 155 -4.88 0.08 -20.57
CA ALA A 155 -5.47 -0.26 -21.86
C ALA A 155 -4.51 0.22 -22.96
N THR A 156 -4.01 -0.74 -23.73
CA THR A 156 -3.08 -0.50 -24.85
C THR A 156 -3.73 0.30 -25.96
#